data_AF-A0A8H3MDE1-F1
#
_entry.id   AF-A0A8H3MDE1-F1
#
_cell.length_a   1.000
_cell.length_b   1.000
_cell.length_c   1.000
_cell.angle_alpha   90.00
_cell.angle_beta   90.00
_cell.angle_gamma   90.00
#
_symmetry.space_group_name_H-M   'P 1'
#
loop_
_entity.id
_entity.type
_entity.pdbx_description
1 polymer ?
#
loop_
_entity_poly.entity_id
_entity_poly.type
_entity_poly.pdbx_seq_one_letter_code
_entity_poly.pdbx_strand_id
1 'polypeptide(L)'
;MSKTSFNSLCNKFECELCGKIYKRHSGLANHKITIKDANIMRPTVYDLPERAIEETRRILIYHIKERLKQSSKHAGNVRVIFSCTESQFFGVFKGYIHDYFPKTGNYKCIFKGINSYSTLSKVLGDDNWGVKYFLQHQKTFVLSYQQPSNPNDPDPLLESNLCQKPDPLQVQDPDPL
;
A
#
# COMPACT_ATOMS: atom_id res chain seq x y z
N MET A 1 34.81 -39.75 6.36
CA MET A 1 35.19 -38.45 5.75
C MET A 1 33.94 -37.59 5.63
N SER A 2 33.70 -36.75 6.63
CA SER A 2 32.52 -35.90 6.71
C SER A 2 32.78 -34.59 5.95
N LYS A 3 32.10 -34.37 4.83
CA LYS A 3 32.09 -33.06 4.17
C LYS A 3 30.96 -32.23 4.77
N THR A 4 31.35 -31.38 5.72
CA THR A 4 30.53 -30.28 6.24
C THR A 4 30.25 -29.32 5.08
N SER A 5 29.03 -29.35 4.56
CA SER A 5 28.55 -28.33 3.61
C SER A 5 28.27 -27.06 4.42
N PHE A 6 29.11 -26.04 4.24
CA PHE A 6 28.88 -24.72 4.81
C PHE A 6 27.52 -24.21 4.33
N ASN A 7 26.57 -24.13 5.26
CA ASN A 7 25.37 -23.32 5.09
C ASN A 7 25.83 -21.89 4.78
N SER A 8 25.80 -21.53 3.49
CA SER A 8 25.91 -20.15 3.06
C SER A 8 24.74 -19.40 3.71
N LEU A 9 25.03 -18.64 4.76
CA LEU A 9 24.12 -17.64 5.29
C LEU A 9 23.89 -16.65 4.14
N CYS A 10 22.84 -16.90 3.35
CA CYS A 10 22.50 -16.07 2.21
C CYS A 10 22.03 -14.73 2.77
N ASN A 11 22.96 -13.79 2.94
CA ASN A 11 22.67 -12.44 3.36
C ASN A 11 21.72 -11.83 2.33
N LYS A 12 20.44 -11.81 2.70
CA LYS A 12 19.35 -11.22 1.94
C LYS A 12 19.35 -9.73 2.24
N PHE A 13 19.52 -8.91 1.21
CA PHE A 13 19.53 -7.45 1.34
C PHE A 13 18.15 -6.91 0.98
N GLU A 14 17.48 -6.24 1.91
CA GLU A 14 16.12 -5.73 1.71
C GLU A 14 16.10 -4.22 1.43
N CYS A 15 15.21 -3.78 0.55
CA CYS A 15 14.91 -2.37 0.38
C CYS A 15 13.85 -1.94 1.40
N GLU A 16 14.21 -1.05 2.32
CA GLU A 16 13.32 -0.53 3.37
C GLU A 16 12.08 0.18 2.82
N LEU A 17 12.14 0.75 1.61
CA LEU A 17 11.02 1.45 0.99
C LEU A 17 9.97 0.51 0.40
N CYS A 18 10.39 -0.66 -0.12
CA CYS A 18 9.51 -1.52 -0.93
C CYS A 18 9.47 -3.00 -0.50
N GLY A 19 10.28 -3.39 0.49
CA GLY A 19 10.42 -4.75 0.99
C GLY A 19 11.01 -5.74 -0.02
N LYS A 20 11.62 -5.26 -1.11
CA LYS A 20 12.20 -6.15 -2.14
C LYS A 20 13.55 -6.68 -1.67
N ILE A 21 13.67 -8.01 -1.71
CA ILE A 21 14.87 -8.74 -1.30
C ILE A 21 15.80 -8.97 -2.49
N TYR A 22 17.08 -8.71 -2.28
CA TYR A 22 18.16 -8.87 -3.24
C TYR A 22 19.20 -9.89 -2.73
N LYS A 23 19.72 -10.71 -3.66
CA LYS A 23 20.78 -11.69 -3.36
C LYS A 23 22.16 -11.05 -3.18
N ARG A 24 22.35 -9.82 -3.64
CA ARG A 24 23.64 -9.11 -3.67
C ARG A 24 23.45 -7.65 -3.27
N HIS A 25 24.41 -7.09 -2.55
CA HIS A 25 24.43 -5.68 -2.17
C HIS A 25 24.39 -4.75 -3.40
N SER A 26 25.13 -5.08 -4.47
CA SER A 26 25.11 -4.30 -5.72
C SER A 26 23.72 -4.22 -6.36
N GLY A 27 22.91 -5.27 -6.24
CA GLY A 27 21.52 -5.26 -6.71
C GLY A 27 20.65 -4.28 -5.92
N LEU A 28 20.81 -4.25 -4.59
CA LEU A 28 20.13 -3.28 -3.73
C LEU A 28 20.62 -1.85 -4.00
N ALA A 29 21.92 -1.65 -4.18
CA ALA A 29 22.50 -0.34 -4.48
C ALA A 29 21.97 0.23 -5.80
N ASN A 30 21.99 -0.56 -6.88
CA ASN A 30 21.44 -0.14 -8.17
C ASN A 30 19.94 0.16 -8.07
N HIS A 31 19.20 -0.63 -7.31
CA HIS A 31 17.79 -0.37 -7.07
C HIS A 31 17.54 0.95 -6.33
N LYS A 32 18.35 1.29 -5.32
CA LYS A 32 18.27 2.58 -4.63
C LYS A 32 18.54 3.74 -5.58
N ILE A 33 19.47 3.58 -6.53
CA ILE A 33 19.72 4.58 -7.59
C ILE A 33 18.48 4.73 -8.48
N THR A 34 17.88 3.63 -8.94
CA THR A 34 16.64 3.68 -9.73
C THR A 34 15.51 4.41 -9.01
N ILE A 35 15.30 4.15 -7.72
CA ILE A 35 14.31 4.87 -6.91
C ILE A 35 14.65 6.36 -6.87
N LYS A 36 15.91 6.71 -6.59
CA LYS A 36 16.37 8.10 -6.53
C LYS A 36 16.08 8.82 -7.85
N ASP A 37 16.49 8.23 -8.97
CA ASP A 37 16.33 8.79 -10.31
C ASP A 37 14.85 8.94 -10.69
N ALA A 38 14.01 7.96 -10.33
CA ALA A 38 12.57 8.01 -10.61
C ALA A 38 11.84 9.13 -9.86
N ASN A 39 12.42 9.65 -8.76
CA ASN A 39 11.87 10.77 -7.99
C ASN A 39 12.48 12.13 -8.37
N ILE A 40 13.40 12.16 -9.33
CA ILE A 40 13.89 13.42 -9.91
C ILE A 40 12.85 13.92 -10.90
N MET A 41 12.41 15.16 -10.70
CA MET A 41 11.47 15.82 -11.59
C MET A 41 12.08 15.98 -12.98
N ARG A 42 11.41 15.45 -14.00
CA ARG A 42 11.87 15.55 -15.38
C ARG A 42 11.50 16.93 -15.94
N PRO A 43 12.26 17.48 -16.91
CA PRO A 43 11.96 18.80 -17.49
C PRO A 43 10.58 18.92 -18.15
N THR A 44 9.97 17.79 -18.53
CA THR A 44 8.63 17.70 -19.12
C THR A 44 7.51 17.80 -18.10
N VAL A 45 7.84 17.69 -16.80
CA VAL A 45 6.91 17.75 -15.69
C VAL A 45 6.91 19.17 -15.16
N TYR A 46 5.72 19.71 -14.92
CA TYR A 46 5.53 21.03 -14.33
C TYR A 46 4.85 20.90 -12.97
N ASP A 47 5.13 21.83 -12.07
CA ASP A 47 4.50 21.86 -10.76
C ASP A 47 3.01 22.19 -10.92
N LEU A 48 2.17 21.34 -10.32
CA LEU A 48 0.74 21.58 -10.25
C LEU A 48 0.39 22.42 -9.03
N PRO A 49 -0.65 23.27 -9.12
CA PRO A 49 -1.20 23.91 -7.93
C PRO A 49 -1.77 22.85 -6.98
N GLU A 50 -1.67 23.10 -5.67
CA GLU A 50 -2.09 22.13 -4.65
C GLU A 50 -3.52 21.62 -4.85
N ARG A 51 -4.44 22.49 -5.29
CA ARG A 51 -5.83 22.11 -5.58
C ARG A 51 -5.94 20.99 -6.63
N ALA A 52 -5.13 21.03 -7.69
CA ALA A 52 -5.13 20.00 -8.72
C ALA A 52 -4.52 18.68 -8.19
N ILE A 53 -3.56 18.77 -7.27
CA ILE A 53 -2.98 17.60 -6.59
C ILE A 53 -4.05 16.95 -5.69
N GLU A 54 -4.78 17.74 -4.90
CA GLU A 54 -5.88 17.24 -4.07
C GLU A 54 -6.99 16.57 -4.88
N GLU A 55 -7.40 17.17 -6.01
CA GLU A 55 -8.37 16.54 -6.92
C GLU A 55 -7.86 15.19 -7.44
N THR A 56 -6.57 15.11 -7.80
CA THR A 56 -5.94 13.86 -8.21
C THR A 56 -5.95 12.82 -7.08
N ARG A 57 -5.67 13.22 -5.82
CA ARG A 57 -5.79 12.33 -4.64
C ARG A 57 -7.21 11.79 -4.47
N ARG A 58 -8.24 12.64 -4.59
CA ARG A 58 -9.66 12.23 -4.49
C ARG A 58 -10.04 11.21 -5.57
N ILE A 59 -9.63 11.45 -6.81
CA ILE A 59 -9.86 10.52 -7.94
C ILE A 59 -9.16 9.18 -7.70
N LEU A 60 -7.93 9.20 -7.18
CA LEU A 60 -7.19 7.99 -6.82
C LEU A 60 -7.90 7.17 -5.75
N ILE A 61 -8.32 7.82 -4.66
CA ILE A 61 -9.05 7.16 -3.57
C ILE A 61 -10.33 6.51 -4.10
N TYR A 62 -11.07 7.22 -4.96
CA TYR A 62 -12.26 6.66 -5.61
C TYR A 62 -11.94 5.38 -6.40
N HIS A 63 -10.90 5.41 -7.24
CA HIS A 63 -10.49 4.22 -8.00
C HIS A 63 -10.02 3.06 -7.14
N ILE A 64 -9.31 3.34 -6.03
CA ILE A 64 -8.91 2.32 -5.06
C ILE A 64 -10.16 1.69 -4.44
N LYS A 65 -11.07 2.50 -3.91
CA LYS A 65 -12.31 2.04 -3.27
C LYS A 65 -13.18 1.24 -4.25
N GLU A 66 -13.23 1.63 -5.53
CA GLU A 66 -13.96 0.88 -6.54
C GLU A 66 -13.47 -0.56 -6.75
N ARG A 67 -12.18 -0.81 -6.50
CA ARG A 67 -11.59 -2.16 -6.52
C ARG A 67 -11.90 -2.99 -5.29
N LEU A 68 -12.32 -2.37 -4.18
CA LEU A 68 -12.72 -3.08 -2.97
C LEU A 68 -14.13 -3.65 -3.16
N LYS A 69 -14.24 -4.98 -3.12
CA LYS A 69 -15.51 -5.73 -3.30
C LYS A 69 -15.84 -6.50 -2.03
N GLN A 70 -17.13 -6.60 -1.70
CA GLN A 70 -17.66 -7.22 -0.48
C GLN A 70 -17.29 -8.71 -0.33
N SER A 71 -17.11 -9.43 -1.45
CA SER A 71 -16.85 -10.87 -1.41
C SER A 71 -15.37 -11.18 -1.16
N SER A 72 -15.12 -12.09 -0.21
CA SER A 72 -13.78 -12.60 0.14
C SER A 72 -13.04 -13.27 -1.02
N LYS A 73 -13.74 -13.71 -2.07
CA LYS A 73 -13.12 -14.20 -3.32
C LYS A 73 -12.25 -13.16 -4.04
N HIS A 74 -12.39 -11.88 -3.66
CA HIS A 74 -11.60 -10.77 -4.16
C HIS A 74 -10.49 -10.33 -3.20
N ALA A 75 -10.24 -11.08 -2.13
CA ALA A 75 -9.11 -10.85 -1.23
C ALA A 75 -7.78 -11.19 -1.91
N GLY A 76 -6.74 -10.41 -1.64
CA GLY A 76 -5.39 -10.64 -2.15
C GLY A 76 -4.69 -9.37 -2.59
N ASN A 77 -3.56 -9.53 -3.28
CA ASN A 77 -2.77 -8.41 -3.78
C ASN A 77 -3.56 -7.57 -4.80
N VAL A 78 -3.82 -6.32 -4.46
CA VAL A 78 -4.52 -5.38 -5.33
C VAL A 78 -3.52 -4.59 -6.16
N ARG A 79 -3.67 -4.63 -7.48
CA ARG A 79 -2.98 -3.71 -8.40
C ARG A 79 -4.00 -2.70 -8.92
N VAL A 80 -3.75 -1.43 -8.67
CA VAL A 80 -4.52 -0.31 -9.22
C VAL A 80 -3.74 0.28 -10.40
N ILE A 81 -4.41 0.43 -11.54
CA ILE A 81 -3.91 1.11 -12.72
C ILE A 81 -4.86 2.27 -12.97
N PHE A 82 -4.32 3.46 -13.14
CA PHE A 82 -5.06 4.67 -13.45
C PHE A 82 -4.26 5.49 -14.45
N SER A 83 -4.96 6.13 -15.38
CA SER A 83 -4.35 7.03 -16.36
C SER A 83 -4.38 8.45 -15.83
N CYS A 84 -3.24 9.12 -15.82
CA CYS A 84 -3.10 10.52 -15.42
C CYS A 84 -1.90 11.13 -16.16
N THR A 85 -1.75 12.45 -16.07
CA THR A 85 -0.56 13.12 -16.59
C THR A 85 0.66 12.86 -15.70
N GLU A 86 1.86 12.99 -16.25
CA GLU A 86 3.12 12.84 -15.51
C GLU A 86 3.17 13.81 -14.30
N SER A 87 2.70 15.05 -14.48
CA SER A 87 2.59 16.06 -13.42
C SER A 87 1.61 15.68 -12.32
N GLN A 88 0.46 15.10 -12.66
CA GLN A 88 -0.51 14.59 -11.66
C GLN A 88 0.09 13.46 -10.84
N PHE A 89 0.75 12.50 -11.52
CA PHE A 89 1.39 11.38 -10.83
C PHE A 89 2.49 11.86 -9.88
N PHE A 90 3.39 12.71 -10.37
CA PHE A 90 4.48 13.28 -9.56
C PHE A 90 3.94 14.13 -8.42
N GLY A 91 2.94 14.99 -8.65
CA GLY A 91 2.36 15.83 -7.60
C GLY A 91 1.87 15.03 -6.39
N VAL A 92 1.32 13.84 -6.62
CA VAL A 92 0.86 12.95 -5.54
C VAL A 92 1.98 12.10 -4.97
N PHE A 93 2.80 11.47 -5.83
CA PHE A 93 3.70 10.38 -5.42
C PHE A 93 5.18 10.77 -5.33
N LYS A 94 5.56 12.03 -5.54
CA LYS A 94 6.95 12.48 -5.40
C LYS A 94 7.52 12.06 -4.03
N GLY A 95 8.68 11.42 -4.06
CA GLY A 95 9.32 10.81 -2.90
C GLY A 95 8.98 9.34 -2.68
N TYR A 96 7.96 8.81 -3.36
CA TYR A 96 7.45 7.44 -3.20
C TYR A 96 7.48 6.64 -4.52
N ILE A 97 8.03 7.20 -5.59
CA ILE A 97 8.12 6.55 -6.90
C ILE A 97 9.21 5.48 -6.85
N HIS A 98 8.89 4.27 -7.31
CA HIS A 98 9.81 3.14 -7.27
C HIS A 98 10.52 2.90 -8.59
N ASP A 99 9.81 3.17 -9.69
CA ASP A 99 10.32 2.92 -11.02
C ASP A 99 9.62 3.83 -12.03
N TYR A 100 10.34 4.14 -13.09
CA TYR A 100 9.82 4.85 -14.26
C TYR A 100 10.27 4.09 -15.51
N PHE A 101 9.34 3.83 -16.42
CA PHE A 101 9.59 3.10 -17.66
C PHE A 101 9.55 4.07 -18.86
N PRO A 102 10.70 4.64 -19.30
CA PRO A 102 10.71 5.74 -20.27
C PRO A 102 10.06 5.37 -21.61
N LYS A 103 10.19 4.11 -22.03
CA LYS A 103 9.62 3.61 -23.28
C LYS A 103 8.09 3.63 -23.32
N THR A 104 7.45 3.53 -22.15
CA THR A 104 5.98 3.45 -22.05
C THR A 104 5.37 4.63 -21.30
N GLY A 105 6.20 5.51 -20.72
CA GLY A 105 5.73 6.61 -19.87
C GLY A 105 5.13 6.15 -18.53
N ASN A 106 5.27 4.87 -18.17
CA ASN A 106 4.62 4.32 -16.98
C ASN A 106 5.44 4.58 -15.71
N TYR A 107 4.74 4.99 -14.66
CA TYR A 107 5.28 5.07 -13.31
C TYR A 107 4.82 3.89 -12.46
N LYS A 108 5.63 3.53 -11.47
CA LYS A 108 5.30 2.47 -10.52
C LYS A 108 5.61 2.90 -9.10
N CYS A 109 4.63 2.72 -8.22
CA CYS A 109 4.81 2.80 -6.77
C CYS A 109 4.51 1.43 -6.16
N ILE A 110 5.21 1.09 -5.08
CA ILE A 110 5.03 -0.16 -4.34
C ILE A 110 4.92 0.21 -2.87
N PHE A 111 3.81 -0.12 -2.23
CA PHE A 111 3.62 0.08 -0.80
C PHE A 111 3.46 -1.30 -0.15
N LYS A 112 4.38 -1.66 0.74
CA LYS A 112 4.41 -2.96 1.43
C LYS A 112 4.86 -2.80 2.89
N GLY A 113 4.55 -3.79 3.72
CA GLY A 113 4.91 -3.82 5.14
C GLY A 113 3.94 -3.04 6.02
N ILE A 114 4.16 -3.14 7.34
CA ILE A 114 3.24 -2.62 8.38
C ILE A 114 2.93 -1.12 8.25
N ASN A 115 3.88 -0.33 7.74
CA ASN A 115 3.71 1.11 7.62
C ASN A 115 2.98 1.52 6.33
N SER A 116 2.78 0.62 5.38
CA SER A 116 2.27 0.96 4.04
C SER A 116 0.90 1.63 4.06
N TYR A 117 0.00 1.22 4.96
CA TYR A 117 -1.31 1.87 5.10
C TYR A 117 -1.18 3.33 5.55
N SER A 118 -0.36 3.57 6.58
CA SER A 118 -0.11 4.91 7.13
C SER A 118 0.64 5.82 6.14
N THR A 119 1.57 5.25 5.36
CA THR A 119 2.28 5.98 4.30
C THR A 119 1.32 6.41 3.20
N LEU A 120 0.43 5.51 2.75
CA LEU A 120 -0.58 5.85 1.76
C LEU A 120 -1.60 6.86 2.29
N SER A 121 -1.97 6.80 3.57
CA SER A 121 -2.80 7.85 4.19
C SER A 121 -2.15 9.23 4.04
N LYS A 122 -0.85 9.36 4.37
CA LYS A 122 -0.11 10.63 4.22
C LYS A 122 -0.01 11.10 2.78
N VAL A 123 0.24 10.18 1.84
CA VAL A 123 0.37 10.48 0.40
C VAL A 123 -0.96 10.94 -0.19
N LEU A 124 -2.05 10.27 0.18
CA LEU A 124 -3.40 10.51 -0.34
C LEU A 124 -4.19 11.55 0.47
N GLY A 125 -3.72 11.93 1.66
CA GLY A 125 -4.38 12.90 2.54
C GLY A 125 -5.72 12.41 3.11
N ASP A 126 -5.90 11.09 3.28
CA ASP A 126 -7.15 10.50 3.78
C ASP A 126 -6.84 9.23 4.59
N ASP A 127 -7.10 9.23 5.89
CA ASP A 127 -6.91 8.05 6.76
C ASP A 127 -7.84 6.87 6.42
N ASN A 128 -8.95 7.14 5.72
CA ASN A 128 -9.93 6.16 5.28
C ASN A 128 -9.82 5.86 3.77
N TRP A 129 -8.67 6.17 3.16
CA TRP A 129 -8.42 5.93 1.72
C TRP A 129 -8.70 4.47 1.32
N GLY A 130 -8.42 3.54 2.22
CA GLY A 130 -8.51 2.10 2.00
C GLY A 130 -9.80 1.47 2.51
N VAL A 131 -10.81 2.22 2.95
CA VAL A 131 -12.08 1.67 3.49
C VAL A 131 -13.25 1.96 2.55
N LYS A 132 -14.03 0.94 2.20
CA LYS A 132 -15.29 1.07 1.46
C LYS A 132 -16.46 0.54 2.28
N TYR A 133 -17.47 1.38 2.47
CA TYR A 133 -18.72 1.05 3.13
C TYR A 133 -19.75 0.56 2.11
N PHE A 134 -20.53 -0.44 2.49
CA PHE A 134 -21.65 -0.97 1.75
C PHE A 134 -22.95 -0.72 2.52
N LEU A 135 -24.08 -0.99 1.88
CA LEU A 135 -25.37 -1.02 2.57
C LEU A 135 -25.31 -2.04 3.74
N GLN A 136 -26.15 -1.85 4.76
CA GLN A 136 -26.26 -2.74 5.93
C GLN A 136 -25.02 -2.74 6.86
N HIS A 137 -24.32 -1.60 6.97
CA HIS A 137 -23.16 -1.43 7.87
C HIS A 137 -21.97 -2.35 7.58
N GLN A 138 -21.93 -3.01 6.43
CA GLN A 138 -20.80 -3.82 6.02
C GLN A 138 -19.69 -2.94 5.44
N LYS A 139 -18.43 -3.35 5.62
CA LYS A 139 -17.28 -2.65 5.06
C LYS A 139 -16.22 -3.61 4.56
N THR A 140 -15.46 -3.18 3.57
CA THR A 140 -14.19 -3.80 3.18
C THR A 140 -13.08 -2.80 3.32
N PHE A 141 -11.88 -3.31 3.60
CA PHE A 141 -10.74 -2.46 3.84
C PHE A 141 -9.45 -3.08 3.30
N VAL A 142 -8.49 -2.22 2.97
CA VAL A 142 -7.14 -2.62 2.63
C VAL A 142 -6.39 -3.00 3.89
N LEU A 143 -5.73 -4.15 3.87
CA LEU A 143 -4.83 -4.59 4.93
C LEU A 143 -3.38 -4.55 4.44
N SER A 144 -2.51 -3.87 5.17
CA SER A 144 -1.06 -3.92 4.98
C SER A 144 -0.50 -5.14 5.69
N TYR A 145 -0.53 -6.30 5.04
CA TYR A 145 -0.03 -7.54 5.62
C TYR A 145 1.51 -7.57 5.67
N GLN A 146 2.05 -8.10 6.76
CA GLN A 146 3.41 -8.60 6.85
C GLN A 146 3.31 -10.05 7.29
N GLN A 147 3.89 -10.97 6.51
CA GLN A 147 3.85 -12.39 6.87
C GLN A 147 4.60 -12.55 8.20
N PRO A 148 3.99 -13.15 9.23
CA PRO A 148 4.66 -13.35 10.49
C PRO A 148 5.92 -14.17 10.22
N SER A 149 7.03 -13.75 10.83
CA SER A 149 8.31 -14.42 10.64
C SER A 149 8.30 -15.81 11.29
N ASN A 150 7.34 -16.06 12.18
CA ASN A 150 7.15 -17.31 12.90
C ASN A 150 5.69 -17.81 12.69
N PRO A 151 5.45 -19.07 12.30
CA PRO A 151 4.10 -19.62 12.12
C PRO A 151 3.22 -19.66 13.39
N ASN A 152 3.80 -19.37 14.56
CA ASN A 152 3.09 -19.30 15.84
C ASN A 152 2.70 -17.87 16.25
N ASP A 153 3.11 -16.84 15.50
CA ASP A 153 2.66 -15.48 15.80
C ASP A 153 1.16 -15.37 15.48
N PRO A 154 0.37 -14.72 16.35
CA PRO A 154 -1.07 -14.56 16.12
C PRO A 154 -1.33 -13.82 14.80
N ASP A 155 -2.31 -14.30 14.04
CA ASP A 155 -2.73 -13.67 12.79
C ASP A 155 -3.25 -12.24 13.09
N PRO A 156 -2.66 -11.17 12.53
CA PRO A 156 -3.15 -9.80 12.71
C PRO A 156 -4.60 -9.58 12.24
N LEU A 157 -5.13 -10.48 11.38
CA LEU A 157 -6.54 -10.50 10.99
C LEU A 157 -7.48 -10.85 12.15
N LEU A 158 -7.00 -11.52 13.20
CA LEU A 158 -7.78 -11.85 14.39
C LEU A 158 -7.85 -10.68 15.38
N GLU A 159 -6.76 -9.91 15.55
CA GLU A 159 -6.75 -8.77 16.49
C GLU A 159 -7.62 -7.59 16.04
N SER A 160 -7.72 -7.35 14.74
CA SER A 160 -8.56 -6.27 14.19
C SER A 160 -10.07 -6.47 14.44
N ASN A 161 -10.50 -7.68 14.82
CA ASN A 161 -11.88 -7.97 15.24
C ASN A 161 -12.16 -7.63 16.72
N LEU A 162 -11.13 -7.42 17.56
CA LEU A 162 -11.29 -7.22 19.00
C LEU A 162 -11.47 -5.75 19.42
N CYS A 163 -11.14 -4.78 18.56
CA CYS A 163 -11.23 -3.35 18.89
C CYS A 163 -12.58 -2.69 18.57
N GLN A 164 -13.63 -3.45 18.23
CA GLN A 164 -14.98 -2.91 18.13
C GLN A 164 -15.65 -2.95 19.51
N LYS A 165 -15.66 -1.83 20.22
CA LYS A 165 -16.61 -1.63 21.33
C LYS A 165 -18.03 -1.72 20.72
N PRO A 166 -18.94 -2.55 21.27
CA PRO A 166 -20.36 -2.42 20.95
C PRO A 166 -20.85 -1.04 21.39
N ASP A 167 -21.61 -0.40 20.50
CA ASP A 167 -22.23 0.91 20.70
C ASP A 167 -23.26 0.85 21.86
N PRO A 168 -23.22 1.75 22.87
CA PRO A 168 -24.10 1.66 24.06
C PRO A 168 -25.61 1.88 23.84
N LEU A 169 -26.11 1.93 22.60
CA LEU A 169 -27.52 2.27 22.31
C LEU A 169 -28.42 1.09 21.92
N GLN A 170 -28.01 -0.15 22.20
CA GLN A 170 -28.90 -1.32 22.11
C GLN A 170 -29.47 -1.68 23.50
N VAL A 171 -30.27 -0.78 24.09
CA VAL A 171 -31.28 -1.18 25.06
C VAL A 171 -32.59 -1.24 24.29
N GLN A 172 -32.98 -2.46 23.93
CA GLN A 172 -34.32 -2.76 23.42
C GLN A 172 -35.32 -2.51 24.56
N ASP A 173 -36.28 -1.62 24.36
CA ASP A 173 -37.51 -1.64 25.14
C ASP A 173 -38.36 -2.85 24.69
N PRO A 174 -38.92 -3.66 25.62
CA PRO A 174 -39.81 -4.75 25.26
C PRO A 174 -41.19 -4.21 24.85
N ASP A 175 -41.74 -4.78 23.78
CA ASP A 175 -43.11 -4.53 23.31
C ASP A 175 -44.16 -4.76 24.42
N PRO A 176 -45.16 -3.88 24.58
CA PRO A 176 -46.34 -4.19 25.36
C PRO A 176 -47.36 -4.99 24.54
N LEU A 177 -47.92 -6.01 25.21
CA LEU A 177 -48.94 -7.00 24.79
C LEU A 177 -50.14 -6.44 24.00
#